data_AF-A0A819GRQ1-F1
#
_entry.id   AF-A0A819GRQ1-F1
#
_cell.length_a   1.000
_cell.length_b   1.000
_cell.length_c   1.000
_cell.angle_alpha   90.00
_cell.angle_beta   90.00
_cell.angle_gamma   90.00
#
_symmetry.space_group_name_H-M   'P 1'
#
loop_
_entity.id
_entity.type
_entity.pdbx_description
1 polymer ?
#
loop_
_entity_poly.entity_id
_entity_poly.type
_entity_poly.pdbx_seq_one_letter_code
_entity_poly.pdbx_strand_id
1 'polypeptide(L)'
;INYLFFSRAHVNIFAGFIVVVWIITPIIYYLNIWDSQKMPIISNRAFDKDGYFFNMTKILTEDFHVNKTAYEIYGPVYISVGYVISTGFMFAGITALIVHTILYYGKSIVEQYHASLSNTNNDIHAKLMSHYPEVTEYW
;
A
#
# COMPACT_ATOMS: atom_id res chain seq x y z
N ILE A 1 4.52 17.34 -26.93
CA ILE A 1 4.05 15.98 -26.60
C ILE A 1 4.21 15.66 -25.11
N ASN A 2 5.38 15.92 -24.50
CA ASN A 2 5.63 15.63 -23.08
C ASN A 2 4.70 16.34 -22.08
N TYR A 3 4.34 17.61 -22.30
CA TYR A 3 3.42 18.35 -21.41
C TYR A 3 2.00 17.76 -21.35
N LEU A 4 1.55 17.15 -22.45
CA LEU A 4 0.19 16.60 -22.56
C LEU A 4 0.08 15.26 -21.82
N PHE A 5 1.15 14.46 -21.80
CA PHE A 5 1.24 13.24 -21.00
C PHE A 5 1.21 13.56 -19.50
N PHE A 6 2.06 14.50 -19.06
CA PHE A 6 2.05 14.94 -17.67
C PHE A 6 0.67 15.46 -17.26
N SER A 7 0.03 16.30 -18.06
CA SER A 7 -1.32 16.81 -17.75
C SER A 7 -2.35 15.69 -17.54
N ARG A 8 -2.38 14.66 -18.41
CA ARG A 8 -3.33 13.54 -18.28
C ARG A 8 -3.09 12.70 -17.02
N ALA A 9 -1.84 12.47 -16.65
CA ALA A 9 -1.49 11.74 -15.43
C ALA A 9 -1.93 12.52 -14.17
N HIS A 10 -1.74 13.84 -14.14
CA HIS A 10 -2.17 14.67 -13.02
C HIS A 10 -3.70 14.71 -12.89
N VAL A 11 -4.43 14.80 -14.01
CA VAL A 11 -5.90 14.77 -14.01
C VAL A 11 -6.43 13.45 -13.46
N ASN A 12 -5.81 12.31 -13.83
CA ASN A 12 -6.21 11.00 -13.32
C ASN A 12 -6.02 10.90 -11.79
N ILE A 13 -4.85 11.31 -11.28
CA ILE A 13 -4.56 11.27 -9.84
C ILE A 13 -5.52 12.19 -9.08
N PHE A 14 -5.76 13.40 -9.60
CA PHE A 14 -6.67 14.36 -8.98
C PHE A 14 -8.13 13.87 -8.98
N ALA A 15 -8.59 13.25 -10.06
CA ALA A 15 -9.91 12.63 -10.09
C ALA A 15 -10.03 11.50 -9.05
N GLY A 16 -9.02 10.65 -8.93
CA GLY A 16 -8.97 9.61 -7.88
C GLY A 16 -9.00 10.19 -6.47
N PHE A 17 -8.27 11.29 -6.23
CA PHE A 17 -8.28 12.00 -4.95
C PHE A 17 -9.68 12.52 -4.59
N ILE A 18 -10.38 13.15 -5.54
CA ILE A 18 -11.76 13.63 -5.31
C ILE A 18 -12.67 12.47 -4.93
N VAL A 19 -12.62 11.36 -5.67
CA VAL A 19 -13.48 10.20 -5.41
C VAL A 19 -13.21 9.62 -4.02
N VAL A 20 -11.96 9.39 -3.65
CA VAL A 20 -11.64 8.74 -2.37
C VAL A 20 -11.83 9.70 -1.19
N VAL A 21 -11.27 10.90 -1.27
CA VAL A 21 -11.20 11.81 -0.13
C VAL A 21 -12.47 12.65 0.03
N TRP A 22 -13.11 13.07 -1.06
CA TRP A 22 -14.29 13.94 -0.99
C TRP A 22 -15.62 13.21 -1.12
N ILE A 23 -15.65 12.00 -1.70
CA ILE A 23 -16.88 11.22 -1.82
C ILE A 23 -16.88 10.07 -0.81
N ILE A 24 -15.92 9.15 -0.89
CA ILE A 24 -15.94 7.93 -0.07
C ILE A 24 -15.74 8.24 1.42
N THR A 25 -14.71 9.01 1.79
CA THR A 25 -14.40 9.30 3.20
C THR A 25 -15.58 9.99 3.94
N PRO A 26 -16.23 11.03 3.39
CA PRO A 26 -17.38 11.65 4.04
C PRO A 26 -18.59 10.73 4.11
N ILE A 27 -18.87 9.93 3.08
CA ILE A 27 -19.98 8.95 3.11
C ILE A 27 -19.83 8.00 4.30
N ILE A 28 -18.63 7.43 4.48
CA ILE A 28 -18.35 6.49 5.57
C ILE A 28 -18.49 7.17 6.95
N TYR A 29 -18.00 8.41 7.05
CA TYR A 29 -18.09 9.21 8.28
C TYR A 29 -19.54 9.56 8.67
N TYR A 30 -20.34 10.04 7.71
CA TYR A 30 -21.72 10.43 7.98
C TYR A 30 -22.66 9.25 8.20
N LEU A 31 -22.35 8.09 7.62
CA LEU A 31 -23.04 6.83 7.91
C LEU A 31 -22.63 6.20 9.26
N ASN A 32 -21.72 6.85 10.00
CA ASN A 32 -21.16 6.38 11.27
C ASN A 32 -20.67 4.92 11.20
N ILE A 33 -20.10 4.53 10.05
CA ILE A 33 -19.53 3.20 9.90
C ILE A 33 -18.30 3.13 10.81
N TRP A 34 -18.19 2.05 11.59
CA TRP A 34 -17.13 1.80 12.57
C TRP A 34 -17.02 2.87 13.68
N ASP A 35 -18.15 3.42 14.12
CA ASP A 35 -18.18 4.44 15.20
C ASP A 35 -17.33 5.69 14.89
N SER A 36 -17.17 5.98 13.61
CA SER A 36 -16.28 7.02 13.09
C SER A 36 -16.61 8.43 13.55
N GLN A 37 -17.86 8.73 13.92
CA GLN A 37 -18.24 10.06 14.40
C GLN A 37 -17.64 10.41 15.77
N LYS A 38 -17.19 9.41 16.54
CA LYS A 38 -16.55 9.63 17.85
C LYS A 38 -15.14 10.18 17.73
N MET A 39 -14.57 10.23 16.53
CA MET A 39 -13.20 10.62 16.27
C MET A 39 -13.13 11.66 15.13
N PRO A 40 -12.05 12.45 15.03
CA PRO A 40 -11.85 13.35 13.90
C PRO A 40 -11.76 12.57 12.59
N ILE A 41 -12.25 13.17 11.49
CA ILE A 41 -12.26 12.55 10.15
C ILE A 41 -10.85 12.10 9.74
N ILE A 42 -9.84 12.93 10.00
CA ILE A 42 -8.44 12.67 9.65
C ILE A 42 -7.58 12.81 10.91
N SER A 43 -6.92 11.73 11.30
CA SER A 43 -5.93 11.71 12.38
C SER A 43 -5.02 10.50 12.26
N ASN A 44 -3.72 10.69 12.53
CA ASN A 44 -2.73 9.61 12.59
C ASN A 44 -2.60 8.99 13.99
N ARG A 45 -3.45 9.39 14.94
CA ARG A 45 -3.46 8.87 16.31
C ARG A 45 -4.52 7.78 16.50
N ALA A 46 -4.23 6.87 17.42
CA ALA A 46 -5.17 5.86 17.89
C ALA A 46 -6.12 6.46 18.94
N PHE A 47 -7.36 5.98 18.93
CA PHE A 47 -8.45 6.40 19.81
C PHE A 47 -9.02 5.22 20.60
N ASP A 48 -9.63 5.56 21.72
CA ASP A 48 -10.44 4.68 22.55
C ASP A 48 -11.91 4.70 22.07
N LYS A 49 -12.75 3.81 22.60
CA LYS A 49 -14.19 3.69 22.27
C LYS A 49 -14.98 4.99 22.50
N ASP A 50 -14.48 5.86 23.37
CA ASP A 50 -15.11 7.13 23.76
C ASP A 50 -14.57 8.33 22.96
N GLY A 51 -13.63 8.12 22.02
CA GLY A 51 -13.07 9.19 21.19
C GLY A 51 -11.86 9.92 21.77
N TYR A 52 -11.38 9.49 22.95
CA TYR A 52 -10.13 10.01 23.54
C TYR A 52 -8.90 9.32 22.94
N PHE A 53 -7.72 9.93 23.08
CA PHE A 53 -6.47 9.31 22.65
C PHE A 53 -6.20 8.02 23.41
N PHE A 54 -5.81 6.98 22.66
CA PHE A 54 -5.54 5.66 23.21
C PHE A 54 -4.27 5.68 24.08
N ASN A 55 -4.38 5.22 25.32
CA ASN A 55 -3.23 5.14 26.24
C ASN A 55 -2.63 3.73 26.25
N MET A 56 -1.51 3.55 25.56
CA MET A 56 -0.85 2.25 25.45
C MET A 56 -0.27 1.74 26.78
N THR A 57 0.11 2.63 27.70
CA THR A 57 0.67 2.23 29.00
C THR A 57 -0.33 1.45 29.84
N LYS A 58 -1.63 1.61 29.60
CA LYS A 58 -2.67 0.87 30.32
C LYS A 58 -2.80 -0.60 29.91
N ILE A 59 -2.31 -0.97 28.72
CA ILE A 59 -2.39 -2.33 28.19
C ILE A 59 -1.03 -3.05 28.18
N LEU A 60 0.05 -2.33 28.52
CA LEU A 60 1.41 -2.85 28.56
C LEU A 60 1.82 -3.12 30.00
N THR A 61 2.39 -4.29 30.25
CA THR A 61 3.12 -4.61 31.49
C THR A 61 4.45 -3.85 31.52
N GLU A 62 5.10 -3.73 32.69
CA GLU A 62 6.43 -3.10 32.83
C GLU A 62 7.49 -3.70 31.89
N ASP A 63 7.37 -4.99 31.55
CA ASP A 63 8.21 -5.69 30.58
C ASP A 63 7.80 -5.47 29.10
N PHE A 64 7.00 -4.45 28.79
CA PHE A 64 6.47 -4.14 27.45
C PHE A 64 5.68 -5.28 26.77
N HIS A 65 5.19 -6.24 27.54
CA HIS A 65 4.29 -7.29 27.05
C HIS A 65 2.84 -6.83 27.12
N VAL A 66 2.03 -7.28 26.16
CA VAL A 66 0.59 -6.99 26.14
C VAL A 66 -0.11 -7.79 27.23
N ASN A 67 -0.72 -7.09 28.19
CA ASN A 67 -1.53 -7.71 29.22
C ASN A 67 -2.95 -7.96 28.68
N LYS A 68 -3.27 -9.24 28.42
CA LYS A 68 -4.57 -9.63 27.84
C LYS A 68 -5.76 -9.20 28.71
N THR A 69 -5.66 -9.34 30.03
CA THR A 69 -6.73 -8.95 30.96
C THR A 69 -6.98 -7.45 30.91
N ALA A 70 -5.91 -6.65 30.87
CA ALA A 70 -6.03 -5.20 30.73
C ALA A 70 -6.61 -4.81 29.36
N TYR A 71 -6.22 -5.51 28.29
CA TYR A 71 -6.77 -5.29 26.95
C TYR A 71 -8.27 -5.62 26.87
N GLU A 72 -8.73 -6.71 27.50
CA GLU A 72 -10.15 -7.07 27.54
C GLU A 72 -11.01 -6.02 28.27
N ILE A 73 -10.45 -5.37 29.30
CA ILE A 73 -11.11 -4.30 30.05
C ILE A 73 -11.11 -2.99 29.25
N TYR A 74 -9.97 -2.65 28.62
CA TYR A 74 -9.79 -1.38 27.93
C TYR A 74 -10.49 -1.35 26.56
N GLY A 75 -10.52 -2.50 25.88
CA GLY A 75 -11.18 -2.67 24.59
C GLY A 75 -10.27 -2.44 23.37
N PRO A 76 -10.83 -2.59 22.17
CA PRO A 76 -10.08 -2.49 20.92
C PRO A 76 -9.65 -1.06 20.61
N VAL A 77 -8.57 -0.93 19.84
CA VAL A 77 -8.08 0.35 19.33
C VAL A 77 -8.95 0.81 18.16
N TYR A 78 -9.34 2.08 18.19
CA TYR A 78 -10.06 2.75 17.12
C TYR A 78 -9.12 3.68 16.34
N ILE A 79 -9.34 3.81 15.03
CA ILE A 79 -8.53 4.64 14.14
C ILE A 79 -9.42 5.44 13.21
N SER A 80 -9.00 6.66 12.86
CA SER A 80 -9.79 7.56 12.03
C SER A 80 -10.10 6.97 10.66
N VAL A 81 -11.29 7.27 10.13
CA VAL A 81 -11.72 6.80 8.80
C VAL A 81 -10.76 7.27 7.72
N GLY A 82 -10.29 8.51 7.79
CA GLY A 82 -9.31 9.03 6.83
C GLY A 82 -8.02 8.20 6.81
N TYR A 83 -7.57 7.70 7.95
CA TYR A 83 -6.41 6.83 8.04
C TYR A 83 -6.70 5.44 7.45
N VAL A 84 -7.82 4.81 7.85
CA VAL A 84 -8.26 3.50 7.31
C VAL A 84 -8.36 3.52 5.79
N ILE A 85 -9.01 4.54 5.23
CA ILE A 85 -9.21 4.66 3.79
C ILE A 85 -7.89 4.91 3.06
N SER A 86 -7.01 5.74 3.62
CA SER A 86 -5.68 5.97 3.06
C SER A 86 -4.87 4.68 3.01
N THR A 87 -4.86 3.91 4.10
CA THR A 87 -4.18 2.61 4.16
C THR A 87 -4.80 1.60 3.20
N GLY A 88 -6.13 1.53 3.12
CA GLY A 88 -6.83 0.65 2.16
C GLY A 88 -6.47 0.98 0.71
N PHE A 89 -6.36 2.27 0.38
CA PHE A 89 -5.95 2.72 -0.94
C PHE A 89 -4.49 2.35 -1.26
N MET A 90 -3.58 2.38 -0.28
CA MET A 90 -2.21 1.92 -0.48
C MET A 90 -2.15 0.45 -0.89
N PHE A 91 -2.93 -0.41 -0.23
CA PHE A 91 -3.03 -1.82 -0.63
C PHE A 91 -3.61 -1.98 -2.03
N ALA A 92 -4.66 -1.24 -2.36
CA ALA A 92 -5.24 -1.24 -3.70
C ALA A 92 -4.22 -0.79 -4.77
N GLY A 93 -3.37 0.19 -4.46
CA GLY A 93 -2.29 0.64 -5.35
C GLY A 93 -1.27 -0.45 -5.66
N ILE A 94 -0.85 -1.21 -4.66
CA ILE A 94 0.08 -2.35 -4.84
C ILE A 94 -0.57 -3.43 -5.72
N THR A 95 -1.82 -3.79 -5.42
CA THR A 95 -2.55 -4.78 -6.23
C THR A 95 -2.73 -4.30 -7.67
N ALA A 96 -3.09 -3.03 -7.86
CA ALA A 96 -3.24 -2.44 -9.19
C ALA A 96 -1.93 -2.47 -9.98
N LEU A 97 -0.79 -2.21 -9.34
CA LEU A 97 0.54 -2.30 -9.96
C LEU A 97 0.85 -3.72 -10.43
N ILE A 98 0.58 -4.73 -9.60
CA ILE A 98 0.80 -6.14 -9.95
C ILE A 98 -0.08 -6.52 -11.14
N VAL A 99 -1.39 -6.21 -11.07
CA VAL A 99 -2.34 -6.50 -12.15
C VAL A 99 -1.95 -5.80 -13.45
N HIS A 100 -1.56 -4.53 -13.37
CA HIS A 100 -1.10 -3.76 -14.53
C HIS A 100 0.16 -4.39 -15.16
N THR A 101 1.14 -4.76 -14.34
CA THR A 101 2.37 -5.41 -14.79
C THR A 101 2.07 -6.73 -15.50
N ILE A 102 1.22 -7.57 -14.90
CA ILE A 102 0.85 -8.87 -15.49
C ILE A 102 0.10 -8.69 -16.82
N LEU A 103 -0.87 -7.77 -16.88
CA LEU A 103 -1.69 -7.58 -18.08
C LEU A 103 -0.89 -7.03 -19.27
N TYR A 104 -0.02 -6.05 -19.03
CA TYR A 104 0.71 -5.35 -20.10
C TYR A 104 2.06 -6.00 -20.44
N TYR A 105 2.78 -6.48 -19.43
CA TYR A 105 4.15 -6.99 -19.59
C TYR A 105 4.27 -8.49 -19.33
N GLY A 106 3.20 -9.17 -18.90
CA GLY A 106 3.26 -10.59 -18.53
C GLY A 106 3.80 -11.50 -19.62
N LYS A 107 3.40 -11.29 -20.89
CA LYS A 107 3.93 -12.06 -22.02
C LYS A 107 5.43 -11.84 -22.21
N SER A 108 5.86 -10.58 -22.25
CA SER A 108 7.27 -10.23 -22.40
C SER A 108 8.14 -10.73 -21.25
N ILE A 109 7.60 -10.73 -20.03
CA ILE A 109 8.27 -11.28 -18.84
C ILE A 109 8.46 -12.80 -18.99
N VAL A 110 7.43 -13.53 -19.41
CA VAL A 110 7.52 -14.99 -19.61
C VAL A 110 8.51 -15.33 -20.73
N GLU A 111 8.46 -14.62 -21.85
CA GLU A 111 9.39 -14.79 -22.97
C GLU A 111 10.85 -14.55 -22.55
N GLN A 112 11.11 -13.45 -21.82
CA GLN A 112 12.45 -13.13 -21.30
C GLN A 112 12.91 -14.15 -20.25
N TYR A 113 12.01 -14.60 -19.37
CA TYR A 113 12.31 -15.63 -18.39
C TYR A 113 12.73 -16.95 -19.05
N HIS A 114 12.00 -17.39 -20.08
CA HIS A 114 12.37 -18.57 -20.86
C HIS A 114 13.69 -18.38 -21.62
N ALA A 115 13.90 -17.22 -22.27
CA ALA A 115 15.13 -16.93 -23.00
C ALA A 115 16.37 -16.89 -22.10
N SER A 116 16.22 -16.40 -20.87
CA SER A 116 17.27 -16.40 -19.85
C SER A 116 17.64 -17.81 -19.40
N LEU A 117 16.65 -18.70 -19.24
CA LEU A 117 16.89 -20.10 -18.86
C LEU A 117 17.51 -20.92 -19.98
N SER A 118 17.18 -20.61 -21.24
CA SER A 118 17.70 -21.33 -22.41
C SER A 118 19.02 -20.76 -22.94
N ASN A 119 19.66 -19.81 -22.24
CA ASN A 119 20.84 -19.06 -22.69
C ASN A 119 20.70 -18.52 -24.13
N THR A 120 19.46 -18.27 -24.56
CA THR A 120 19.12 -17.82 -25.91
C THR A 120 18.89 -16.31 -25.90
N ASN A 121 19.73 -15.57 -25.17
CA ASN A 121 19.62 -14.13 -25.18
C ASN A 121 20.27 -13.60 -26.47
N ASN A 122 19.43 -13.25 -27.44
CA ASN A 122 19.85 -12.82 -28.78
C ASN A 122 20.26 -11.35 -28.86
N ASP A 123 20.32 -10.65 -27.72
CA ASP A 123 20.77 -9.27 -27.71
C ASP A 123 22.28 -9.18 -28.07
N ILE A 124 22.67 -8.09 -28.75
CA ILE A 124 24.04 -7.91 -29.25
C ILE A 124 25.04 -7.85 -28.09
N HIS A 125 24.63 -7.32 -26.94
CA HIS A 125 25.48 -7.18 -25.76
C HIS A 125 25.78 -8.55 -25.13
N ALA A 126 24.78 -9.42 -24.96
CA ALA A 126 24.89 -10.80 -24.49
C ALA A 126 25.79 -11.63 -25.40
N LYS A 127 25.68 -11.45 -26.73
CA LYS A 127 26.59 -12.07 -27.71
C LYS A 127 28.04 -11.62 -27.59
N LEU A 128 28.26 -10.34 -27.26
CA LEU A 128 29.61 -9.80 -27.00
C LEU A 128 30.14 -10.27 -25.64
N MET A 129 29.27 -10.35 -24.63
CA MET A 129 29.62 -10.79 -23.28
C MET A 129 29.88 -12.30 -23.20
N SER A 130 29.27 -13.11 -24.06
CA SER A 130 29.52 -14.56 -24.11
C SER A 130 30.96 -14.94 -24.50
N HIS A 131 31.78 -13.96 -24.93
CA HIS A 131 33.21 -14.15 -25.20
C HIS A 131 34.08 -14.10 -23.93
N TYR A 132 33.55 -13.63 -22.82
CA TYR A 132 34.25 -13.50 -21.55
C TYR A 132 33.77 -14.58 -20.56
N PRO A 133 34.67 -15.13 -19.71
CA PRO A 133 34.27 -16.08 -18.68
C PRO A 133 33.33 -15.41 -17.67
N GLU A 134 32.25 -16.11 -17.30
CA GLU A 134 31.31 -15.63 -16.29
C GLU A 134 31.99 -15.52 -14.92
N VAL A 135 31.71 -14.40 -14.23
CA VAL A 135 32.22 -14.17 -12.87
C VAL A 135 31.39 -15.01 -11.90
N THR A 136 32.03 -15.58 -10.88
CA THR A 136 31.36 -16.34 -9.83
C THR A 136 30.29 -15.50 -9.14
N GLU A 137 29.07 -16.05 -8.97
CA GLU A 137 27.91 -15.32 -8.42
C GLU A 137 27.97 -15.06 -6.90
N TYR A 138 28.99 -15.55 -6.21
CA TYR A 138 29.16 -15.37 -4.76
C TYR A 138 30.11 -14.19 -4.48
N TRP A 139 29.76 -13.38 -3.47
CA TRP A 139 30.68 -12.42 -2.83
C TRP A 139 31.48 -13.08 -1.71
#